data_AF-A0A1D6ENT6-F1
#
_entry.id   AF-A0A1D6ENT6-F1
#
_cell.length_a   1.000
_cell.length_b   1.000
_cell.length_c   1.000
_cell.angle_alpha   90.00
_cell.angle_beta   90.00
_cell.angle_gamma   90.00
#
_symmetry.space_group_name_H-M   'P 1'
#
loop_
_entity.id
_entity.type
_entity.pdbx_description
1 polymer ?
#
loop_
_entity_poly.entity_id
_entity_poly.type
_entity_poly.pdbx_seq_one_letter_code
_entity_poly.pdbx_strand_id
1 'polypeptide(L)'
;MTYLKGFTDGTMIVGEFSGRKVQEAKPLIKSKLLEEGTAVLYSEPEKKVMSRSGDECVVALTDQWYITYGEAEWKQKAVKCLDRMNTFSTETRNGFEHTLGWLNQWACSRSFGLGTRIPWDEQFLVESLSDSTLYMAYYTVAHLLQNGNMYGKEISSVRPEEMTDEVWDFVFCDGPAPKSEIPAALLNKMKQEFKYWYPFDIRVSGKDLIQNHLTFCIYNHTALLPEHHWPIGFRCNGHLMLNSEKMSKSTGNFLTLEDAIKKYSSDATRFALADAGDGMDDANFVTETANSAVMRLTKEISWMEEVTAAESKLRTGPPTTYADRVFSNEMNIAIKETEKSYNAFMFRDALKSGFYDLQLARDEYRLSCGAAGMNRDLLWRFMDVQTRLITPICPHYAEHVWQKIMKKEGFAIKAGWPVADTPDPTLRIANKYLQDSIVLMRKLLQKQESGSKKPKKGAAPAPPSEEKKMSIGLIYVNEHYSGWKEQCLRVLQSKFDSQSRSFSPDQEIAEALKECPIGQEMNLKQVQKLCMPFIKLKKDEAKEVGPQALDLKLPFGEMDVLRENLELIKRQLGLEQVEVLSASDEAARAKAGEHASLLEKNPPSPGDPIAIFLSKQS
;
A
#
# COMPACT_ATOMS: atom_id res chain seq x y z
N MET A 1 -4.97 -28.01 -29.77
CA MET A 1 -6.42 -28.17 -29.57
C MET A 1 -6.93 -29.59 -29.85
N THR A 2 -6.47 -30.26 -30.93
CA THR A 2 -6.94 -31.63 -31.28
C THR A 2 -6.64 -32.69 -30.21
N TYR A 3 -5.46 -32.64 -29.57
CA TYR A 3 -5.10 -33.59 -28.50
C TYR A 3 -6.03 -33.50 -27.29
N LEU A 4 -6.26 -32.29 -26.78
CA LEU A 4 -7.09 -32.07 -25.59
C LEU A 4 -8.52 -32.55 -25.83
N LYS A 5 -9.10 -32.20 -26.99
CA LYS A 5 -10.42 -32.65 -27.41
C LYS A 5 -10.49 -34.18 -27.57
N GLY A 6 -9.44 -34.79 -28.13
CA GLY A 6 -9.34 -36.25 -28.24
C GLY A 6 -9.23 -36.93 -26.88
N PHE A 7 -8.56 -36.32 -25.91
CA PHE A 7 -8.43 -36.87 -24.55
C PHE A 7 -9.75 -36.79 -23.76
N THR A 8 -10.44 -35.65 -23.78
CA THR A 8 -11.69 -35.44 -23.01
C THR A 8 -12.91 -36.03 -23.69
N ASP A 9 -13.05 -35.82 -25.01
CA ASP A 9 -14.30 -36.14 -25.71
C ASP A 9 -14.19 -37.44 -26.51
N GLY A 10 -12.96 -37.83 -26.87
CA GLY A 10 -12.69 -38.99 -27.70
C GLY A 10 -13.17 -40.30 -27.09
N THR A 11 -13.64 -41.18 -27.96
CA THR A 11 -14.11 -42.53 -27.61
C THR A 11 -13.29 -43.54 -28.39
N MET A 12 -12.83 -44.59 -27.72
CA MET A 12 -12.07 -45.67 -28.33
C MET A 12 -12.94 -46.40 -29.36
N ILE A 13 -12.37 -46.69 -30.53
CA ILE A 13 -13.08 -47.34 -31.65
C ILE A 13 -12.60 -48.76 -31.93
N VAL A 14 -11.48 -49.18 -31.32
CA VAL A 14 -10.81 -50.46 -31.58
C VAL A 14 -10.29 -51.06 -30.28
N GLY A 15 -10.14 -52.39 -30.27
CA GLY A 15 -9.60 -53.15 -29.14
C GLY A 15 -10.58 -53.39 -27.99
N GLU A 16 -10.08 -53.94 -26.90
CA GLU A 16 -10.89 -54.37 -25.74
C GLU A 16 -11.59 -53.20 -25.00
N PHE A 17 -11.09 -51.97 -25.17
CA PHE A 17 -11.65 -50.77 -24.56
C PHE A 17 -12.56 -49.97 -25.51
N SER A 18 -12.97 -50.56 -26.65
CA SER A 18 -13.89 -49.92 -27.59
C SER A 18 -15.18 -49.45 -26.90
N GLY A 19 -15.65 -48.26 -27.26
CA GLY A 19 -16.81 -47.60 -26.64
C GLY A 19 -16.50 -46.85 -25.34
N ARG A 20 -15.30 -46.98 -24.75
CA ARG A 20 -14.88 -46.20 -23.57
C ARG A 20 -14.25 -44.86 -23.94
N LYS A 21 -14.30 -43.90 -23.02
CA LYS A 21 -13.62 -42.61 -23.17
C LYS A 21 -12.09 -42.78 -23.16
N VAL A 22 -11.40 -42.00 -23.98
CA VAL A 22 -9.93 -42.05 -24.10
C VAL A 22 -9.25 -41.78 -22.75
N GLN A 23 -9.75 -40.84 -21.96
CA GLN A 23 -9.23 -40.54 -20.61
C GLN A 23 -9.26 -41.75 -19.66
N GLU A 24 -10.27 -42.60 -19.76
CA GLU A 24 -10.41 -43.81 -18.94
C GLU A 24 -9.57 -44.98 -19.50
N ALA A 25 -9.54 -45.12 -20.83
CA ALA A 25 -8.82 -46.22 -21.49
C ALA A 25 -7.30 -46.04 -21.45
N LYS A 26 -6.79 -44.80 -21.52
CA LYS A 26 -5.34 -44.50 -21.56
C LYS A 26 -4.53 -45.14 -20.40
N PRO A 27 -4.91 -44.99 -19.11
CA PRO A 27 -4.17 -45.64 -18.02
C PRO A 27 -4.27 -47.18 -18.07
N LEU A 28 -5.40 -47.75 -18.48
CA LEU A 28 -5.58 -49.20 -18.58
C LEU A 28 -4.72 -49.81 -19.69
N ILE A 29 -4.68 -49.18 -20.86
CA ILE A 29 -3.81 -49.57 -21.98
C ILE A 29 -2.34 -49.47 -21.55
N LYS A 30 -1.96 -48.40 -20.86
CA LYS A 30 -0.60 -48.25 -20.33
C LYS A 30 -0.24 -49.41 -19.40
N SER A 31 -1.08 -49.75 -18.42
CA SER A 31 -0.82 -50.86 -17.50
C SER A 31 -0.69 -52.19 -18.25
N LYS A 32 -1.60 -52.47 -19.19
CA LYS A 32 -1.54 -53.68 -20.00
C LYS A 32 -0.24 -53.80 -20.81
N LEU A 33 0.16 -52.75 -21.51
CA LEU A 33 1.39 -52.77 -22.30
C LEU A 33 2.65 -52.98 -21.43
N LEU A 34 2.63 -52.48 -20.18
CA LEU A 34 3.70 -52.72 -19.21
C LEU A 34 3.68 -54.17 -18.68
N GLU A 35 2.49 -54.70 -18.36
CA GLU A 35 2.31 -56.08 -17.89
C GLU A 35 2.68 -57.11 -18.96
N GLU A 36 2.39 -56.82 -20.23
CA GLU A 36 2.75 -57.65 -21.39
C GLU A 36 4.23 -57.49 -21.81
N GLY A 37 4.97 -56.55 -21.22
CA GLY A 37 6.36 -56.26 -21.56
C GLY A 37 6.56 -55.67 -22.97
N THR A 38 5.50 -55.14 -23.59
CA THR A 38 5.52 -54.52 -24.93
C THR A 38 5.78 -53.01 -24.88
N ALA A 39 5.80 -52.42 -23.69
CA ALA A 39 6.21 -51.05 -23.43
C ALA A 39 7.10 -50.95 -22.19
N VAL A 40 7.82 -49.83 -22.08
CA VAL A 40 8.62 -49.48 -20.90
C VAL A 40 8.27 -48.06 -20.45
N LEU A 41 8.43 -47.80 -19.14
CA LEU A 41 8.33 -46.45 -18.62
C LEU A 41 9.61 -45.68 -18.95
N TYR A 42 9.44 -44.56 -19.63
CA TYR A 42 10.50 -43.58 -19.87
C TYR A 42 10.09 -42.26 -19.22
N SER A 43 11.04 -41.67 -18.50
CA SER A 43 10.87 -40.39 -17.83
C SER A 43 11.94 -39.43 -18.33
N GLU A 44 11.53 -38.21 -18.63
CA GLU A 44 12.42 -37.13 -19.03
C GLU A 44 12.00 -35.81 -18.38
N PRO A 45 12.92 -34.86 -18.17
CA PRO A 45 12.55 -33.52 -17.74
C PRO A 45 11.62 -32.87 -18.76
N GLU A 46 10.49 -32.28 -18.33
CA GLU A 46 9.53 -31.62 -19.23
C GLU A 46 10.16 -30.48 -20.05
N LYS A 47 11.23 -29.88 -19.52
CA LYS A 47 12.06 -28.85 -20.15
C LYS A 47 13.51 -29.12 -19.81
N LYS A 48 14.44 -28.58 -20.60
CA LYS A 48 15.87 -28.60 -20.27
C LYS A 48 16.11 -28.00 -18.88
N VAL A 49 16.69 -28.79 -17.98
CA VAL A 49 17.07 -28.38 -16.63
C VAL A 49 18.59 -28.37 -16.55
N MET A 50 19.16 -27.26 -16.10
CA MET A 50 20.60 -27.11 -15.91
C MET A 50 20.93 -27.13 -14.42
N SER A 51 21.91 -27.95 -14.04
CA SER A 51 22.46 -27.98 -12.68
C SER A 51 23.36 -26.77 -12.41
N ARG A 52 23.75 -26.58 -11.14
CA ARG A 52 24.70 -25.53 -10.74
C ARG A 52 26.12 -25.78 -11.27
N SER A 53 26.49 -27.02 -11.58
CA SER A 53 27.80 -27.36 -12.20
C SER A 53 27.82 -27.06 -13.70
N GLY A 54 26.68 -26.73 -14.30
CA GLY A 54 26.55 -26.51 -15.74
C GLY A 54 26.18 -27.76 -16.53
N ASP A 55 25.93 -28.89 -15.87
CA ASP A 55 25.49 -30.13 -16.50
C ASP A 55 23.98 -30.12 -16.78
N GLU A 56 23.58 -30.73 -17.90
CA GLU A 56 22.17 -30.97 -18.23
C GLU A 56 21.62 -32.13 -17.40
N CYS A 57 20.57 -31.86 -16.64
CA CYS A 57 19.96 -32.84 -15.75
C CYS A 57 19.13 -33.86 -16.51
N VAL A 58 19.09 -35.09 -16.00
CA VAL A 58 18.23 -36.19 -16.47
C VAL A 58 17.34 -36.68 -15.34
N VAL A 59 16.28 -37.42 -15.67
CA VAL A 59 15.50 -38.15 -14.65
C VAL A 59 16.20 -39.48 -14.38
N ALA A 60 16.51 -39.75 -13.11
CA ALA A 60 17.15 -40.98 -12.68
C ALA A 60 16.26 -41.71 -11.67
N LEU A 61 16.20 -43.04 -11.80
CA LEU A 61 15.61 -43.91 -10.78
C LEU A 61 16.75 -44.38 -9.88
N THR A 62 16.86 -43.79 -8.69
CA THR A 62 17.95 -44.04 -7.74
C THR A 62 17.39 -44.19 -6.33
N ASP A 63 18.08 -44.96 -5.50
CA ASP A 63 17.77 -45.04 -4.07
C ASP A 63 18.03 -43.68 -3.41
N GLN A 64 17.02 -43.15 -2.73
CA GLN A 64 17.06 -41.83 -2.11
C GLN A 64 16.06 -41.76 -0.95
N TRP A 65 16.35 -40.91 0.03
CA TRP A 65 15.40 -40.59 1.10
C TRP A 65 14.48 -39.47 0.63
N TYR A 66 13.18 -39.64 0.91
CA TYR A 66 12.13 -38.70 0.51
C TYR A 66 11.27 -38.30 1.71
N ILE A 67 10.75 -37.07 1.68
CA ILE A 67 9.64 -36.63 2.52
C ILE A 67 8.34 -36.81 1.73
N THR A 68 7.35 -37.47 2.34
CA THR A 68 6.09 -37.90 1.71
C THR A 68 4.96 -36.88 1.91
N TYR A 69 5.14 -35.65 1.42
CA TYR A 69 4.11 -34.60 1.50
C TYR A 69 2.77 -34.95 0.84
N GLY A 70 2.74 -35.96 -0.03
CA GLY A 70 1.52 -36.46 -0.69
C GLY A 70 0.58 -37.28 0.20
N GLU A 71 0.95 -37.57 1.44
CA GLU A 71 0.09 -38.27 2.39
C GLU A 71 -1.21 -37.48 2.67
N ALA A 72 -2.36 -38.14 2.49
CA ALA A 72 -3.66 -37.47 2.54
C ALA A 72 -3.94 -36.82 3.90
N GLU A 73 -3.61 -37.51 5.01
CA GLU A 73 -3.81 -36.98 6.36
C GLU A 73 -2.92 -35.76 6.64
N TRP A 74 -1.65 -35.80 6.20
CA TRP A 74 -0.73 -34.69 6.40
C TRP A 74 -1.11 -33.47 5.55
N LYS A 75 -1.47 -33.71 4.28
CA LYS A 75 -2.00 -32.67 3.39
C LYS A 75 -3.24 -31.99 3.98
N GLN A 76 -4.15 -32.74 4.61
CA GLN A 76 -5.32 -32.16 5.27
C GLN A 76 -4.93 -31.23 6.43
N LYS A 77 -3.92 -31.61 7.24
CA LYS A 77 -3.40 -30.72 8.30
C LYS A 77 -2.77 -29.45 7.71
N ALA A 78 -2.01 -29.57 6.62
CA ALA A 78 -1.41 -28.43 5.94
C ALA A 78 -2.47 -27.47 5.35
N VAL A 79 -3.53 -28.00 4.74
CA VAL A 79 -4.68 -27.21 4.26
C VAL A 79 -5.37 -26.50 5.43
N LYS A 80 -5.66 -27.21 6.52
CA LYS A 80 -6.26 -26.61 7.73
C LYS A 80 -5.40 -25.46 8.30
N CYS A 81 -4.07 -25.61 8.27
CA CYS A 81 -3.16 -24.55 8.68
C CYS A 81 -3.27 -23.33 7.76
N LEU A 82 -3.29 -23.54 6.44
CA LEU A 82 -3.42 -22.47 5.44
C LEU A 82 -4.75 -21.72 5.57
N ASP A 83 -5.85 -22.41 5.89
CA ASP A 83 -7.18 -21.79 6.05
C ASP A 83 -7.21 -20.71 7.14
N ARG A 84 -6.43 -20.90 8.22
CA ARG A 84 -6.37 -19.99 9.37
C ARG A 84 -5.34 -18.87 9.20
N MET A 85 -4.46 -19.00 8.22
CA MET A 85 -3.28 -18.16 8.03
C MET A 85 -3.60 -16.85 7.30
N ASN A 86 -2.92 -15.76 7.64
CA ASN A 86 -2.96 -14.53 6.85
C ASN A 86 -1.90 -14.56 5.74
N THR A 87 -2.34 -14.56 4.47
CA THR A 87 -1.47 -14.58 3.29
C THR A 87 -1.24 -13.20 2.67
N PHE A 88 -1.86 -12.14 3.23
CA PHE A 88 -1.78 -10.73 2.80
C PHE A 88 -2.25 -10.42 1.36
N SER A 89 -2.36 -11.43 0.49
CA SER A 89 -2.95 -11.33 -0.84
C SER A 89 -3.62 -12.64 -1.26
N THR A 90 -4.57 -12.54 -2.17
CA THR A 90 -5.28 -13.69 -2.76
C THR A 90 -4.35 -14.51 -3.65
N GLU A 91 -3.44 -13.84 -4.37
CA GLU A 91 -2.45 -14.47 -5.24
C GLU A 91 -1.50 -15.39 -4.46
N THR A 92 -1.07 -14.95 -3.26
CA THR A 92 -0.22 -15.77 -2.38
C THR A 92 -0.97 -17.01 -1.91
N ARG A 93 -2.24 -16.87 -1.51
CA ARG A 93 -3.10 -18.00 -1.11
C ARG A 93 -3.26 -19.01 -2.24
N ASN A 94 -3.62 -18.54 -3.43
CA ASN A 94 -3.76 -19.39 -4.61
C ASN A 94 -2.44 -20.12 -4.95
N GLY A 95 -1.29 -19.47 -4.74
CA GLY A 95 0.03 -20.09 -4.88
C GLY A 95 0.22 -21.27 -3.94
N PHE A 96 -0.11 -21.11 -2.66
CA PHE A 96 -0.08 -22.21 -1.69
C PHE A 96 -1.06 -23.33 -2.02
N GLU A 97 -2.32 -23.00 -2.30
CA GLU A 97 -3.35 -23.98 -2.67
C GLU A 97 -2.95 -24.80 -3.90
N HIS A 98 -2.40 -24.12 -4.91
CA HIS A 98 -1.86 -24.78 -6.10
C HIS A 98 -0.76 -25.77 -5.73
N THR A 99 0.23 -25.36 -4.93
CA THR A 99 1.34 -26.23 -4.51
C THR A 99 0.88 -27.39 -3.63
N LEU A 100 0.02 -27.16 -2.64
CA LEU A 100 -0.61 -28.23 -1.85
C LEU A 100 -1.38 -29.22 -2.74
N GLY A 101 -1.94 -28.72 -3.86
CA GLY A 101 -2.65 -29.52 -4.85
C GLY A 101 -1.80 -30.63 -5.49
N TRP A 102 -0.57 -30.31 -5.93
CA TRP A 102 0.28 -31.21 -6.70
C TRP A 102 1.47 -31.80 -5.94
N LEU A 103 1.86 -31.22 -4.79
CA LEU A 103 3.03 -31.68 -4.04
C LEU A 103 2.84 -33.13 -3.56
N ASN A 104 3.83 -33.97 -3.82
CA ASN A 104 3.81 -35.39 -3.49
C ASN A 104 5.08 -35.77 -2.72
N GLN A 105 6.06 -36.40 -3.37
CA GLN A 105 7.33 -36.76 -2.74
C GLN A 105 8.38 -35.69 -3.01
N TRP A 106 9.19 -35.36 -2.00
CA TRP A 106 10.33 -34.47 -2.13
C TRP A 106 11.62 -35.18 -1.72
N ALA A 107 12.60 -35.18 -2.62
CA ALA A 107 13.86 -35.86 -2.40
C ALA A 107 14.78 -35.06 -1.46
N CYS A 108 14.86 -35.48 -0.20
CA CYS A 108 15.52 -34.72 0.86
C CYS A 108 16.99 -35.08 1.10
N SER A 109 17.50 -36.19 0.53
CA SER A 109 18.91 -36.59 0.69
C SER A 109 19.81 -36.23 -0.48
N ARG A 110 21.08 -35.92 -0.19
CA ARG A 110 22.16 -35.67 -1.17
C ARG A 110 23.44 -36.40 -0.76
N SER A 111 24.23 -36.86 -1.72
CA SER A 111 25.51 -37.53 -1.48
C SER A 111 26.71 -36.57 -1.45
N PHE A 112 26.52 -35.32 -1.86
CA PHE A 112 27.59 -34.32 -1.96
C PHE A 112 27.06 -32.92 -1.59
N GLY A 113 27.91 -32.13 -0.94
CA GLY A 113 27.62 -30.74 -0.54
C GLY A 113 27.97 -30.47 0.92
N LEU A 114 27.47 -29.33 1.42
CA LEU A 114 27.48 -28.98 2.84
C LEU A 114 26.07 -29.20 3.41
N GLY A 115 25.98 -29.54 4.69
CA GLY A 115 24.72 -29.73 5.40
C GLY A 115 24.87 -30.65 6.60
N THR A 116 23.75 -31.01 7.19
CA THR A 116 23.66 -31.98 8.30
C THR A 116 23.52 -33.40 7.74
N ARG A 117 24.24 -34.37 8.32
CA ARG A 117 24.10 -35.79 7.94
C ARG A 117 22.78 -36.36 8.45
N ILE A 118 22.19 -37.29 7.70
CA ILE A 118 21.01 -38.03 8.17
C ILE A 118 21.45 -38.95 9.32
N PRO A 119 20.84 -38.87 10.51
CA PRO A 119 21.39 -39.49 11.72
C PRO A 119 21.35 -41.03 11.69
N TRP A 120 20.47 -41.64 10.90
CA TRP A 120 20.41 -43.09 10.70
C TRP A 120 21.13 -43.57 9.43
N ASP A 121 21.61 -42.65 8.58
CA ASP A 121 22.28 -42.97 7.33
C ASP A 121 23.27 -41.86 6.94
N GLU A 122 24.42 -41.86 7.63
CA GLU A 122 25.43 -40.80 7.51
C GLU A 122 26.06 -40.66 6.12
N GLN A 123 25.81 -41.59 5.20
CA GLN A 123 26.25 -41.48 3.81
C GLN A 123 25.58 -40.29 3.10
N PHE A 124 24.40 -39.90 3.57
CA PHE A 124 23.61 -38.82 2.99
C PHE A 124 23.59 -37.57 3.87
N LEU A 125 23.54 -36.42 3.20
CA LEU A 125 23.28 -35.11 3.79
C LEU A 125 21.82 -34.71 3.53
N VAL A 126 21.22 -33.98 4.46
CA VAL A 126 19.93 -33.32 4.27
C VAL A 126 20.13 -32.14 3.33
N GLU A 127 19.24 -32.00 2.34
CA GLU A 127 19.29 -30.90 1.39
C GLU A 127 18.68 -29.60 1.94
N SER A 128 19.13 -28.48 1.38
CA SER A 128 18.87 -27.12 1.89
C SER A 128 17.41 -26.69 2.04
N LEU A 129 16.47 -27.23 1.27
CA LEU A 129 15.05 -26.91 1.39
C LEU A 129 14.34 -27.78 2.44
N SER A 130 14.99 -28.84 2.93
CA SER A 130 14.45 -29.77 3.91
C SER A 130 14.92 -29.45 5.33
N ASP A 131 16.17 -29.01 5.52
CA ASP A 131 16.69 -28.57 6.83
C ASP A 131 16.29 -27.14 7.23
N SER A 132 15.66 -26.39 6.31
CA SER A 132 15.29 -24.98 6.50
C SER A 132 13.81 -24.76 6.85
N THR A 133 13.10 -25.78 7.33
CA THR A 133 11.64 -25.71 7.49
C THR A 133 11.14 -25.38 8.89
N LEU A 134 11.94 -25.59 9.94
CA LEU A 134 11.57 -25.40 11.35
C LEU A 134 12.57 -24.57 12.18
N TYR A 135 13.63 -24.06 11.55
CA TYR A 135 14.71 -23.35 12.24
C TYR A 135 14.27 -22.06 12.96
N MET A 136 13.07 -21.55 12.68
CA MET A 136 12.50 -20.42 13.41
C MET A 136 12.24 -20.77 14.88
N ALA A 137 11.92 -22.04 15.20
CA ALA A 137 11.84 -22.49 16.58
C ALA A 137 13.20 -22.43 17.27
N TYR A 138 14.27 -22.79 16.56
CA TYR A 138 15.64 -22.71 17.07
C TYR A 138 16.05 -21.27 17.42
N TYR A 139 15.58 -20.25 16.70
CA TYR A 139 15.86 -18.85 17.04
C TYR A 139 15.46 -18.47 18.47
N THR A 140 14.37 -19.06 18.99
CA THR A 140 13.88 -18.77 20.35
C THR A 140 14.88 -19.16 21.43
N VAL A 141 15.72 -20.18 21.19
CA VAL A 141 16.67 -20.72 22.16
C VAL A 141 18.14 -20.55 21.76
N ALA A 142 18.42 -20.12 20.52
CA ALA A 142 19.78 -19.96 20.00
C ALA A 142 20.66 -19.07 20.89
N HIS A 143 20.10 -18.02 21.47
CA HIS A 143 20.83 -17.11 22.37
C HIS A 143 21.23 -17.77 23.70
N LEU A 144 20.51 -18.79 24.15
CA LEU A 144 20.85 -19.58 25.35
C LEU A 144 21.90 -20.66 25.05
N LEU A 145 21.92 -21.16 23.81
CA LEU A 145 22.80 -22.27 23.40
C LEU A 145 24.13 -21.79 22.81
N GLN A 146 24.12 -20.71 22.02
CA GLN A 146 25.28 -20.23 21.26
C GLN A 146 25.90 -18.96 21.85
N ASN A 147 25.18 -18.26 22.75
CA ASN A 147 25.60 -16.98 23.33
C ASN A 147 26.10 -15.94 22.29
N GLY A 148 25.47 -15.91 21.12
CA GLY A 148 25.82 -14.99 20.02
C GLY A 148 27.01 -15.43 19.15
N ASN A 149 27.65 -16.57 19.44
CA ASN A 149 28.67 -17.14 18.56
C ASN A 149 28.03 -17.83 17.35
N MET A 150 28.14 -17.20 16.17
CA MET A 150 27.54 -17.70 14.93
C MET A 150 27.91 -19.15 14.57
N TYR A 151 29.09 -19.62 14.98
CA TYR A 151 29.57 -20.97 14.68
C TYR A 151 29.36 -21.95 15.84
N GLY A 152 28.78 -21.51 16.97
CA GLY A 152 28.58 -22.33 18.17
C GLY A 152 29.88 -22.91 18.75
N LYS A 153 31.04 -22.28 18.51
CA LYS A 153 32.35 -22.82 18.92
C LYS A 153 32.66 -22.65 20.40
N GLU A 154 32.08 -21.62 21.02
CA GLU A 154 32.17 -21.44 22.46
C GLU A 154 31.18 -22.38 23.13
N ILE A 155 31.70 -23.31 23.93
CA ILE A 155 30.88 -24.21 24.74
C ILE A 155 30.08 -23.33 25.71
N SER A 156 28.77 -23.25 25.52
CA SER A 156 27.87 -22.62 26.47
C SER A 156 27.67 -23.51 27.70
N SER A 157 26.67 -23.23 28.52
CA SER A 157 26.31 -24.12 29.65
C SER A 157 25.75 -25.49 29.21
N VAL A 158 25.60 -25.74 27.91
CA VAL A 158 25.08 -26.99 27.33
C VAL A 158 26.01 -27.44 26.21
N ARG A 159 26.46 -28.70 26.25
CA ARG A 159 27.24 -29.28 25.16
C ARG A 159 26.31 -29.71 24.02
N PRO A 160 26.72 -29.62 22.74
CA PRO A 160 25.88 -30.00 21.61
C PRO A 160 25.30 -31.41 21.71
N GLU A 161 26.10 -32.38 22.19
CA GLU A 161 25.69 -33.77 22.38
C GLU A 161 24.67 -33.99 23.52
N GLU A 162 24.46 -33.00 24.41
CA GLU A 162 23.44 -33.07 25.47
C GLU A 162 22.03 -32.73 24.95
N MET A 163 21.92 -32.17 23.76
CA MET A 163 20.64 -31.80 23.12
C MET A 163 20.05 -33.00 22.35
N THR A 164 19.59 -34.01 23.10
CA THR A 164 18.95 -35.21 22.55
C THR A 164 17.52 -34.95 22.08
N ASP A 165 16.91 -35.91 21.40
CA ASP A 165 15.52 -35.84 20.93
C ASP A 165 14.54 -35.58 22.09
N GLU A 166 14.73 -36.21 23.26
CA GLU A 166 13.87 -35.98 24.43
C GLU A 166 14.00 -34.55 24.99
N VAL A 167 15.18 -33.95 24.87
CA VAL A 167 15.40 -32.55 25.26
C VAL A 167 14.66 -31.63 24.29
N TRP A 168 14.75 -31.88 22.98
CA TRP A 168 14.03 -31.11 21.98
C TRP A 168 12.51 -31.27 22.10
N ASP A 169 12.03 -32.48 22.34
CA ASP A 169 10.61 -32.76 22.55
C ASP A 169 10.07 -32.03 23.78
N PHE A 170 10.82 -32.01 24.88
CA PHE A 170 10.43 -31.25 26.07
C PHE A 170 10.29 -29.75 25.79
N VAL A 171 11.24 -29.18 25.04
CA VAL A 171 11.31 -27.74 24.75
C VAL A 171 10.23 -27.32 23.75
N PHE A 172 10.05 -28.07 22.65
CA PHE A 172 9.21 -27.65 21.51
C PHE A 172 7.87 -28.40 21.39
N CYS A 173 7.84 -29.68 21.74
CA CYS A 173 6.71 -30.58 21.45
C CYS A 173 5.83 -30.88 22.67
N ASP A 174 5.98 -30.12 23.76
CA ASP A 174 5.31 -30.37 25.04
C ASP A 174 5.58 -31.77 25.62
N GLY A 175 6.74 -32.36 25.29
CA GLY A 175 7.19 -33.63 25.83
C GLY A 175 7.40 -33.63 27.35
N PRO A 176 7.52 -34.81 27.98
CA PRO A 176 7.83 -34.94 29.40
C PRO A 176 9.24 -34.44 29.71
N ALA A 177 9.52 -34.12 30.97
CA ALA A 177 10.86 -33.70 31.40
C ALA A 177 11.88 -34.82 31.10
N PRO A 178 12.97 -34.52 30.38
CA PRO A 178 13.94 -35.52 29.95
C PRO A 178 14.86 -35.89 31.13
N LYS A 179 15.44 -37.10 31.08
CA LYS A 179 16.59 -37.43 31.92
C LYS A 179 17.82 -36.81 31.25
N SER A 180 18.27 -35.68 31.75
CA SER A 180 19.39 -34.91 31.18
C SER A 180 20.26 -34.32 32.29
N GLU A 181 21.55 -34.15 32.00
CA GLU A 181 22.51 -33.42 32.85
C GLU A 181 22.30 -31.89 32.76
N ILE A 182 21.50 -31.42 31.78
CA ILE A 182 21.16 -30.01 31.64
C ILE A 182 20.32 -29.58 32.86
N PRO A 183 20.67 -28.49 33.56
CA PRO A 183 19.90 -28.01 34.69
C PRO A 183 18.43 -27.77 34.35
N ALA A 184 17.52 -28.28 35.19
CA ALA A 184 16.07 -28.14 34.98
C ALA A 184 15.62 -26.67 34.84
N ALA A 185 16.27 -25.74 35.52
CA ALA A 185 16.02 -24.31 35.38
C ALA A 185 16.30 -23.81 33.95
N LEU A 186 17.37 -24.30 33.31
CA LEU A 186 17.72 -23.94 31.94
C LEU A 186 16.78 -24.59 30.91
N LEU A 187 16.43 -25.87 31.11
CA LEU A 187 15.42 -26.56 30.29
C LEU A 187 14.08 -25.80 30.31
N ASN A 188 13.61 -25.43 31.50
CA ASN A 188 12.37 -24.66 31.67
C ASN A 188 12.47 -23.27 31.04
N LYS A 189 13.63 -22.62 31.13
CA LYS A 189 13.87 -21.32 30.48
C LYS A 189 13.80 -21.45 28.94
N MET A 190 14.42 -22.46 28.35
CA MET A 190 14.33 -22.72 26.91
C MET A 190 12.88 -22.95 26.46
N LYS A 191 12.14 -23.77 27.21
CA LYS A 191 10.70 -24.02 26.96
C LYS A 191 9.87 -22.74 27.08
N GLN A 192 10.17 -21.90 28.07
CA GLN A 192 9.49 -20.62 28.28
C GLN A 192 9.75 -19.64 27.14
N GLU A 193 11.00 -19.49 26.67
CA GLU A 193 11.33 -18.65 25.52
C GLU A 193 10.58 -19.10 24.28
N PHE A 194 10.58 -20.41 23.98
CA PHE A 194 9.81 -20.95 22.86
C PHE A 194 8.32 -20.63 22.99
N LYS A 195 7.68 -20.96 24.12
CA LYS A 195 6.25 -20.70 24.34
C LYS A 195 5.86 -19.23 24.31
N TYR A 196 6.79 -18.33 24.63
CA TYR A 196 6.55 -16.89 24.59
C TYR A 196 6.60 -16.36 23.15
N TRP A 197 7.58 -16.80 22.36
CA TRP A 197 7.82 -16.28 21.00
C TRP A 197 7.08 -17.03 19.89
N TYR A 198 6.61 -18.25 20.14
CA TYR A 198 5.91 -19.07 19.15
C TYR A 198 4.39 -19.12 19.41
N PRO A 199 3.55 -19.22 18.36
CA PRO A 199 3.88 -19.30 16.94
C PRO A 199 4.49 -18.01 16.38
N PHE A 200 5.26 -18.08 15.29
CA PHE A 200 5.71 -16.86 14.64
C PHE A 200 4.54 -16.12 13.98
N ASP A 201 4.48 -14.80 14.17
CA ASP A 201 3.41 -13.95 13.66
C ASP A 201 3.47 -13.78 12.13
N ILE A 202 4.68 -13.56 11.61
CA ILE A 202 4.89 -13.27 10.20
C ILE A 202 6.21 -13.82 9.67
N ARG A 203 6.14 -14.40 8.48
CA ARG A 203 7.29 -14.77 7.67
C ARG A 203 7.27 -14.01 6.34
N VAL A 204 8.33 -13.25 6.05
CA VAL A 204 8.46 -12.47 4.81
C VAL A 204 9.37 -13.18 3.82
N SER A 205 8.98 -13.27 2.55
CA SER A 205 9.82 -13.88 1.51
C SER A 205 9.46 -13.48 0.08
N GLY A 206 10.31 -13.86 -0.88
CA GLY A 206 10.00 -13.75 -2.30
C GLY A 206 8.98 -14.81 -2.75
N LYS A 207 8.20 -14.49 -3.78
CA LYS A 207 7.19 -15.38 -4.37
C LYS A 207 7.74 -16.71 -4.89
N ASP A 208 9.04 -16.78 -5.18
CA ASP A 208 9.74 -17.98 -5.62
C ASP A 208 9.79 -19.10 -4.57
N LEU A 209 9.68 -18.74 -3.28
CA LEU A 209 9.71 -19.72 -2.18
C LEU A 209 8.35 -20.34 -1.85
N ILE A 210 7.24 -19.80 -2.40
CA ILE A 210 5.88 -20.31 -2.14
C ILE A 210 5.78 -21.79 -2.51
N GLN A 211 6.26 -22.15 -3.71
CA GLN A 211 6.09 -23.49 -4.27
C GLN A 211 7.04 -24.55 -3.66
N ASN A 212 7.87 -24.16 -2.70
CA ASN A 212 8.86 -25.04 -2.06
C ASN A 212 8.95 -24.71 -0.56
N HIS A 213 9.97 -23.97 -0.13
CA HIS A 213 10.33 -23.67 1.26
C HIS A 213 9.13 -23.25 2.13
N LEU A 214 8.29 -22.32 1.69
CA LEU A 214 7.17 -21.85 2.51
C LEU A 214 6.09 -22.92 2.65
N THR A 215 5.82 -23.69 1.58
CA THR A 215 4.89 -24.83 1.67
C THR A 215 5.47 -25.94 2.55
N PHE A 216 6.77 -26.24 2.43
CA PHE A 216 7.45 -27.22 3.28
C PHE A 216 7.44 -26.80 4.74
N CYS A 217 7.57 -25.50 5.02
CA CYS A 217 7.43 -24.93 6.36
C CYS A 217 6.05 -25.28 6.95
N ILE A 218 4.96 -25.11 6.21
CA ILE A 218 3.60 -25.48 6.66
C ILE A 218 3.52 -26.99 6.97
N TYR A 219 3.99 -27.84 6.06
CA TYR A 219 3.99 -29.29 6.28
C TYR A 219 4.77 -29.66 7.55
N ASN A 220 6.00 -29.22 7.69
CA ASN A 220 6.84 -29.62 8.83
C ASN A 220 6.30 -29.09 10.17
N HIS A 221 5.75 -27.88 10.21
CA HIS A 221 5.10 -27.37 11.42
C HIS A 221 3.85 -28.18 11.80
N THR A 222 3.04 -28.57 10.81
CA THR A 222 1.82 -29.35 11.05
C THR A 222 2.08 -30.82 11.40
N ALA A 223 3.27 -31.33 11.05
CA ALA A 223 3.73 -32.66 11.46
C ALA A 223 4.24 -32.68 12.90
N LEU A 224 5.07 -31.71 13.28
CA LEU A 224 5.83 -31.77 14.54
C LEU A 224 5.20 -30.98 15.69
N LEU A 225 4.53 -29.85 15.40
CA LEU A 225 4.08 -28.93 16.44
C LEU A 225 2.56 -29.02 16.66
N PRO A 226 2.09 -28.76 17.89
CA PRO A 226 0.67 -28.67 18.17
C PRO A 226 0.03 -27.47 17.44
N GLU A 227 -1.28 -27.54 17.20
CA GLU A 227 -2.01 -26.58 16.35
C GLU A 227 -1.91 -25.11 16.80
N HIS A 228 -1.70 -24.86 18.09
CA HIS A 228 -1.53 -23.49 18.61
C HIS A 228 -0.15 -22.89 18.30
N HIS A 229 0.83 -23.70 17.87
CA HIS A 229 2.17 -23.28 17.44
C HIS A 229 2.32 -23.26 15.91
N TRP A 230 1.23 -23.44 15.16
CA TRP A 230 1.28 -23.36 13.69
C TRP A 230 1.50 -21.91 13.21
N PRO A 231 2.15 -21.74 12.03
CA PRO A 231 2.41 -20.42 11.45
C PRO A 231 1.18 -19.51 11.33
N ILE A 232 1.29 -18.23 11.73
CA ILE A 232 0.19 -17.27 11.66
C ILE A 232 0.07 -16.60 10.29
N GLY A 233 1.19 -16.18 9.68
CA GLY A 233 1.13 -15.41 8.44
C GLY A 233 2.39 -15.46 7.58
N PHE A 234 2.18 -15.37 6.26
CA PHE A 234 3.25 -15.26 5.27
C PHE A 234 2.98 -14.07 4.36
N ARG A 235 3.92 -13.13 4.31
CA ARG A 235 3.89 -12.00 3.37
C ARG A 235 4.89 -12.25 2.26
N CYS A 236 4.38 -12.44 1.04
CA CYS A 236 5.20 -12.66 -0.13
C CYS A 236 5.33 -11.39 -0.97
N ASN A 237 6.51 -11.16 -1.54
CA ASN A 237 6.79 -10.04 -2.45
C ASN A 237 7.35 -10.53 -3.79
N GLY A 238 7.24 -9.69 -4.82
CA GLY A 238 7.90 -9.94 -6.11
C GLY A 238 9.42 -9.87 -6.03
N HIS A 239 10.09 -10.17 -7.15
CA HIS A 239 11.54 -10.00 -7.23
C HIS A 239 11.91 -8.53 -7.28
N LEU A 240 13.08 -8.18 -6.76
CA LEU A 240 13.60 -6.82 -6.86
C LEU A 240 14.25 -6.60 -8.23
N MET A 241 13.80 -5.58 -8.93
CA MET A 241 14.42 -5.01 -10.12
C MET A 241 15.28 -3.80 -9.74
N LEU A 242 16.24 -3.45 -10.60
CA LEU A 242 17.08 -2.26 -10.47
C LEU A 242 16.88 -1.40 -11.72
N ASN A 243 16.35 -0.19 -11.53
CA ASN A 243 16.02 0.74 -12.61
C ASN A 243 15.16 0.11 -13.72
N SER A 244 14.13 -0.63 -13.32
CA SER A 244 13.18 -1.35 -14.19
C SER A 244 13.78 -2.51 -15.00
N GLU A 245 15.01 -2.91 -14.69
CA GLU A 245 15.69 -4.03 -15.33
C GLU A 245 15.98 -5.15 -14.31
N LYS A 246 16.04 -6.40 -14.80
CA LYS A 246 16.44 -7.54 -13.97
C LYS A 246 17.87 -7.36 -13.49
N MET A 247 18.09 -7.57 -12.19
CA MET A 247 19.43 -7.53 -11.63
C MET A 247 20.27 -8.70 -12.15
N SER A 248 21.41 -8.40 -12.76
CA SER A 248 22.37 -9.41 -13.22
C SER A 248 23.79 -8.88 -13.14
N LYS A 249 24.70 -9.70 -12.60
CA LYS A 249 26.12 -9.39 -12.59
C LYS A 249 26.71 -9.30 -14.00
N SER A 250 26.18 -10.07 -14.96
CA SER A 250 26.70 -10.11 -16.33
C SER A 250 26.37 -8.87 -17.16
N THR A 251 25.26 -8.19 -16.88
CA THR A 251 24.86 -6.96 -17.58
C THR A 251 25.45 -5.70 -16.94
N GLY A 252 26.13 -5.85 -15.79
CA GLY A 252 26.59 -4.72 -14.97
C GLY A 252 25.47 -4.06 -14.15
N ASN A 253 24.20 -4.45 -14.36
CA ASN A 253 23.06 -3.95 -13.59
C ASN A 253 22.90 -4.75 -12.28
N PHE A 254 23.81 -4.52 -11.34
CA PHE A 254 23.80 -5.19 -10.04
C PHE A 254 24.28 -4.23 -8.96
N LEU A 255 23.63 -4.25 -7.80
CA LEU A 255 24.00 -3.41 -6.66
C LEU A 255 23.99 -4.27 -5.41
N THR A 256 25.13 -4.39 -4.74
CA THR A 256 25.18 -5.06 -3.43
C THR A 256 24.58 -4.16 -2.35
N LEU A 257 24.20 -4.73 -1.22
CA LEU A 257 23.75 -3.96 -0.05
C LEU A 257 24.82 -2.97 0.41
N GLU A 258 26.07 -3.40 0.47
CA GLU A 258 27.20 -2.55 0.90
C GLU A 258 27.41 -1.38 -0.07
N ASP A 259 27.36 -1.63 -1.39
CA ASP A 259 27.48 -0.58 -2.40
C ASP A 259 26.32 0.42 -2.33
N ALA A 260 25.09 -0.06 -2.13
CA ALA A 260 23.91 0.79 -1.97
C ALA A 260 24.05 1.72 -0.75
N ILE A 261 24.44 1.17 0.40
CA ILE A 261 24.66 1.93 1.64
C ILE A 261 25.78 2.95 1.46
N LYS A 262 26.92 2.57 0.86
CA LYS A 262 28.02 3.52 0.61
C LYS A 262 27.61 4.65 -0.34
N LYS A 263 26.78 4.35 -1.33
CA LYS A 263 26.37 5.32 -2.35
C LYS A 263 25.28 6.28 -1.88
N TYR A 264 24.31 5.80 -1.11
CA TYR A 264 23.12 6.58 -0.74
C TYR A 264 22.91 6.77 0.76
N SER A 265 23.73 6.16 1.64
CA SER A 265 23.46 5.93 3.06
C SER A 265 22.42 4.83 3.34
N SER A 266 22.40 4.34 4.58
CA SER A 266 21.44 3.33 5.04
C SER A 266 20.01 3.84 4.92
N ASP A 267 19.72 5.06 5.38
CA ASP A 267 18.36 5.59 5.42
C ASP A 267 17.80 5.90 4.04
N ALA A 268 18.57 6.48 3.13
CA ALA A 268 18.06 6.74 1.78
C ALA A 268 17.90 5.44 0.97
N THR A 269 18.73 4.43 1.23
CA THR A 269 18.54 3.08 0.65
C THR A 269 17.25 2.45 1.17
N ARG A 270 17.00 2.50 2.47
CA ARG A 270 15.75 2.01 3.09
C ARG A 270 14.52 2.79 2.61
N PHE A 271 14.64 4.10 2.44
CA PHE A 271 13.61 4.96 1.88
C PHE A 271 13.23 4.50 0.47
N ALA A 272 14.21 4.30 -0.41
CA ALA A 272 13.96 3.83 -1.78
C ALA A 272 13.43 2.39 -1.82
N LEU A 273 13.83 1.52 -0.87
CA LEU A 273 13.27 0.17 -0.74
C LEU A 273 11.82 0.18 -0.27
N ALA A 274 11.43 1.09 0.62
CA ALA A 274 10.03 1.26 1.02
C ALA A 274 9.16 1.75 -0.15
N ASP A 275 9.71 2.57 -1.05
CA ASP A 275 9.03 3.05 -2.26
C ASP A 275 8.96 2.00 -3.39
N ALA A 276 9.79 0.97 -3.35
CA ALA A 276 10.02 0.05 -4.47
C ALA A 276 8.79 -0.79 -4.87
N GLY A 277 7.95 -1.16 -3.91
CA GLY A 277 6.73 -1.95 -4.14
C GLY A 277 6.37 -2.89 -2.98
N ASP A 278 5.07 -3.02 -2.72
CA ASP A 278 4.54 -3.73 -1.55
C ASP A 278 3.88 -5.09 -1.85
N GLY A 279 3.67 -5.42 -3.13
CA GLY A 279 2.89 -6.57 -3.57
C GLY A 279 3.69 -7.72 -4.18
N MET A 280 2.95 -8.62 -4.87
CA MET A 280 3.49 -9.78 -5.59
C MET A 280 4.12 -9.45 -6.94
N ASP A 281 3.80 -8.28 -7.48
CA ASP A 281 4.49 -7.71 -8.63
C ASP A 281 5.94 -7.41 -8.29
N ASP A 282 6.82 -7.49 -9.29
CA ASP A 282 8.23 -7.24 -9.10
C ASP A 282 8.45 -5.79 -8.65
N ALA A 283 9.08 -5.63 -7.48
CA ALA A 283 9.40 -4.34 -6.90
C ALA A 283 10.56 -3.70 -7.68
N ASN A 284 10.65 -2.36 -7.68
CA ASN A 284 11.66 -1.66 -8.46
C ASN A 284 12.48 -0.70 -7.58
N PHE A 285 13.75 -1.01 -7.37
CA PHE A 285 14.69 -0.07 -6.77
C PHE A 285 15.15 0.93 -7.83
N VAL A 286 14.69 2.18 -7.71
CA VAL A 286 15.07 3.27 -8.63
C VAL A 286 16.17 4.11 -7.99
N THR A 287 17.35 4.17 -8.62
CA THR A 287 18.50 4.92 -8.07
C THR A 287 18.25 6.43 -7.97
N GLU A 288 17.39 6.98 -8.83
CA GLU A 288 16.97 8.38 -8.77
C GLU A 288 16.12 8.67 -7.52
N THR A 289 15.25 7.73 -7.12
CA THR A 289 14.51 7.83 -5.86
C THR A 289 15.46 7.84 -4.66
N ALA A 290 16.47 6.98 -4.65
CA ALA A 290 17.48 6.96 -3.57
C ALA A 290 18.27 8.28 -3.49
N ASN A 291 18.73 8.82 -4.63
CA ASN A 291 19.37 10.14 -4.68
C ASN A 291 18.44 11.26 -4.20
N SER A 292 17.17 11.22 -4.63
CA SER A 292 16.16 12.18 -4.20
C SER A 292 15.90 12.09 -2.70
N ALA A 293 15.92 10.89 -2.12
CA ALA A 293 15.75 10.67 -0.69
C ALA A 293 16.90 11.30 0.11
N VAL A 294 18.17 11.17 -0.33
CA VAL A 294 19.31 11.87 0.30
C VAL A 294 19.05 13.38 0.34
N MET A 295 18.66 13.97 -0.79
CA MET A 295 18.41 15.40 -0.87
C MET A 295 17.21 15.83 -0.03
N ARG A 296 16.14 15.04 0.01
CA ARG A 296 14.94 15.31 0.81
C ARG A 296 15.25 15.27 2.30
N LEU A 297 15.83 14.19 2.80
CA LEU A 297 16.16 14.05 4.22
C LEU A 297 17.11 15.17 4.68
N THR A 298 18.13 15.51 3.88
CA THR A 298 19.05 16.60 4.22
C THR A 298 18.35 17.96 4.23
N LYS A 299 17.50 18.26 3.24
CA LYS A 299 16.72 19.52 3.20
C LYS A 299 15.77 19.63 4.40
N GLU A 300 15.18 18.51 4.81
CA GLU A 300 14.28 18.49 5.96
C GLU A 300 15.03 18.73 7.28
N ILE A 301 16.24 18.18 7.45
CA ILE A 301 17.11 18.54 8.59
C ILE A 301 17.36 20.05 8.61
N SER A 302 17.83 20.62 7.49
CA SER A 302 18.12 22.05 7.41
C SER A 302 16.88 22.90 7.67
N TRP A 303 15.71 22.51 7.15
CA TRP A 303 14.45 23.20 7.41
C TRP A 303 14.08 23.18 8.91
N MET A 304 14.21 22.04 9.58
CA MET A 304 13.92 21.93 11.02
C MET A 304 14.90 22.75 11.87
N GLU A 305 16.19 22.78 11.49
CA GLU A 305 17.20 23.64 12.13
C GLU A 305 16.87 25.13 11.95
N GLU A 306 16.52 25.56 10.74
CA GLU A 306 16.13 26.94 10.43
C GLU A 306 14.88 27.37 11.22
N VAL A 307 13.86 26.52 11.29
CA VAL A 307 12.63 26.79 12.05
C VAL A 307 12.92 26.88 13.54
N THR A 308 13.75 25.98 14.07
CA THR A 308 14.14 26.01 15.48
C THR A 308 14.96 27.27 15.80
N ALA A 309 15.88 27.68 14.91
CA ALA A 309 16.65 28.92 15.07
C ALA A 309 15.78 30.20 14.94
N ALA A 310 14.72 30.14 14.15
CA ALA A 310 13.78 31.24 13.93
C ALA A 310 12.55 31.20 14.85
N GLU A 311 12.59 30.43 15.96
CA GLU A 311 11.45 30.22 16.86
C GLU A 311 10.78 31.53 17.30
N SER A 312 11.57 32.57 17.58
CA SER A 312 11.10 33.89 18.01
C SER A 312 10.27 34.65 16.96
N LYS A 313 10.33 34.25 15.70
CA LYS A 313 9.54 34.83 14.58
C LYS A 313 8.22 34.10 14.34
N LEU A 314 7.99 32.98 15.01
CA LEU A 314 6.79 32.18 14.87
C LEU A 314 5.66 32.76 15.71
N ARG A 315 4.43 32.57 15.25
CA ARG A 315 3.24 33.01 15.98
C ARG A 315 3.07 32.13 17.22
N THR A 316 2.91 32.79 18.38
CA THR A 316 2.63 32.14 19.66
C THR A 316 1.14 32.22 20.00
N GLY A 317 0.69 31.43 20.99
CA GLY A 317 -0.70 31.33 21.40
C GLY A 317 -1.46 30.20 20.69
N PRO A 318 -2.76 30.04 20.99
CA PRO A 318 -3.52 28.88 20.54
C PRO A 318 -3.70 28.84 19.01
N PRO A 319 -3.54 27.67 18.38
CA PRO A 319 -3.68 27.50 16.93
C PRO A 319 -5.17 27.55 16.52
N THR A 320 -5.67 28.74 16.22
CA THR A 320 -7.11 29.03 16.04
C THR A 320 -7.51 29.42 14.62
N THR A 321 -6.56 29.72 13.74
CA THR A 321 -6.88 30.14 12.37
C THR A 321 -7.43 28.99 11.53
N TYR A 322 -8.12 29.27 10.42
CA TYR A 322 -8.52 28.26 9.44
C TYR A 322 -7.35 27.34 9.05
N ALA A 323 -6.22 27.95 8.67
CA ALA A 323 -5.01 27.24 8.26
C ALA A 323 -4.44 26.35 9.39
N ASP A 324 -4.49 26.82 10.64
CA ASP A 324 -4.08 26.05 11.81
C ASP A 324 -4.93 24.77 11.97
N ARG A 325 -6.26 24.91 11.86
CA ARG A 325 -7.20 23.80 11.99
C ARG A 325 -7.01 22.77 10.87
N VAL A 326 -6.86 23.25 9.63
CA VAL A 326 -6.58 22.39 8.46
C VAL A 326 -5.29 21.62 8.67
N PHE A 327 -4.20 22.30 9.01
CA PHE A 327 -2.90 21.64 9.17
C PHE A 327 -2.89 20.63 10.32
N SER A 328 -3.52 20.96 11.45
CA SER A 328 -3.73 20.03 12.56
C SER A 328 -4.51 18.78 12.14
N ASN A 329 -5.55 18.97 11.33
CA ASN A 329 -6.38 17.88 10.80
C ASN A 329 -5.60 16.99 9.81
N GLU A 330 -4.84 17.58 8.89
CA GLU A 330 -4.00 16.81 7.95
C GLU A 330 -2.93 15.98 8.69
N MET A 331 -2.38 16.47 9.80
CA MET A 331 -1.52 15.65 10.67
C MET A 331 -2.27 14.47 11.29
N ASN A 332 -3.49 14.66 11.79
CA ASN A 332 -4.31 13.57 12.34
C ASN A 332 -4.62 12.51 11.29
N ILE A 333 -4.94 12.94 10.06
CA ILE A 333 -5.19 12.06 8.93
C ILE A 333 -3.94 11.26 8.57
N ALA A 334 -2.80 11.93 8.44
CA ALA A 334 -1.54 11.27 8.11
C ALA A 334 -1.21 10.19 9.15
N ILE A 335 -1.31 10.50 10.45
CA ILE A 335 -1.08 9.53 11.52
C ILE A 335 -1.95 8.27 11.35
N LYS A 336 -3.24 8.43 11.03
CA LYS A 336 -4.19 7.32 10.89
C LYS A 336 -3.99 6.52 9.61
N GLU A 337 -3.74 7.18 8.48
CA GLU A 337 -3.49 6.49 7.22
C GLU A 337 -2.13 5.79 7.21
N THR A 338 -1.11 6.37 7.84
CA THR A 338 0.19 5.71 8.00
C THR A 338 0.10 4.51 8.94
N GLU A 339 -0.65 4.61 10.04
CA GLU A 339 -0.91 3.49 10.97
C GLU A 339 -1.58 2.32 10.22
N LYS A 340 -2.64 2.62 9.47
CA LYS A 340 -3.33 1.64 8.62
C LYS A 340 -2.38 1.00 7.60
N SER A 341 -1.54 1.80 6.94
CA SER A 341 -0.61 1.32 5.92
C SER A 341 0.48 0.41 6.52
N TYR A 342 1.07 0.77 7.66
CA TYR A 342 2.03 -0.10 8.34
C TYR A 342 1.40 -1.41 8.81
N ASN A 343 0.19 -1.37 9.39
CA ASN A 343 -0.52 -2.58 9.80
C ASN A 343 -0.86 -3.51 8.62
N ALA A 344 -1.10 -2.94 7.43
CA ALA A 344 -1.31 -3.68 6.19
C ALA A 344 -0.01 -4.07 5.46
N PHE A 345 1.16 -3.69 6.01
CA PHE A 345 2.47 -3.83 5.36
C PHE A 345 2.53 -3.20 3.96
N MET A 346 1.89 -2.05 3.78
CA MET A 346 1.97 -1.20 2.60
C MET A 346 2.96 -0.06 2.87
N PHE A 347 4.25 -0.34 2.73
CA PHE A 347 5.32 0.58 3.11
C PHE A 347 5.43 1.78 2.17
N ARG A 348 5.08 1.65 0.89
CA ARG A 348 5.01 2.76 -0.05
C ARG A 348 3.89 3.73 0.32
N ASP A 349 2.73 3.21 0.72
CA ASP A 349 1.61 4.04 1.16
C ASP A 349 1.85 4.67 2.54
N ALA A 350 2.55 3.95 3.43
CA ALA A 350 3.03 4.49 4.70
C ALA A 350 4.01 5.65 4.47
N LEU A 351 4.95 5.50 3.53
CA LEU A 351 5.88 6.55 3.15
C LEU A 351 5.18 7.75 2.50
N LYS A 352 4.18 7.49 1.64
CA LYS A 352 3.35 8.52 1.02
C LYS A 352 2.64 9.36 2.09
N SER A 353 1.87 8.72 2.96
CA SER A 353 1.08 9.42 3.99
C SER A 353 1.95 10.03 5.09
N GLY A 354 2.94 9.28 5.59
CA GLY A 354 3.74 9.62 6.77
C GLY A 354 4.95 10.52 6.49
N PHE A 355 5.23 10.82 5.22
CA PHE A 355 6.32 11.72 4.84
C PHE A 355 5.92 12.71 3.76
N TYR A 356 5.52 12.23 2.57
CA TYR A 356 5.23 13.11 1.43
C TYR A 356 3.99 13.99 1.64
N ASP A 357 2.86 13.40 2.00
CA ASP A 357 1.60 14.12 2.21
C ASP A 357 1.74 15.10 3.39
N LEU A 358 2.48 14.73 4.44
CA LEU A 358 2.81 15.63 5.54
C LEU A 358 3.63 16.86 5.09
N GLN A 359 4.65 16.67 4.24
CA GLN A 359 5.41 17.79 3.69
C GLN A 359 4.54 18.71 2.84
N LEU A 360 3.64 18.13 2.02
CA LEU A 360 2.68 18.90 1.24
C LEU A 360 1.75 19.72 2.13
N ALA A 361 1.20 19.12 3.19
CA ALA A 361 0.34 19.80 4.15
C ALA A 361 1.07 20.96 4.85
N ARG A 362 2.35 20.77 5.21
CA ARG A 362 3.19 21.84 5.78
C ARG A 362 3.41 22.98 4.77
N ASP A 363 3.76 22.65 3.54
CA ASP A 363 4.07 23.66 2.52
C ASP A 363 2.82 24.48 2.16
N GLU A 364 1.66 23.82 2.11
CA GLU A 364 0.36 24.47 1.98
C GLU A 364 0.02 25.36 3.19
N TYR A 365 0.26 24.87 4.41
CA TYR A 365 0.06 25.64 5.63
C TYR A 365 0.94 26.90 5.67
N ARG A 366 2.21 26.79 5.29
CA ARG A 366 3.12 27.93 5.14
C ARG A 366 2.57 28.94 4.13
N LEU A 367 2.12 28.46 2.97
CA LEU A 367 1.53 29.32 1.94
C LEU A 367 0.24 29.98 2.43
N SER A 368 -0.56 29.29 3.23
CA SER A 368 -1.87 29.75 3.72
C SER A 368 -1.72 30.85 4.78
N CYS A 369 -0.81 30.67 5.75
CA CYS A 369 -0.54 31.65 6.81
C CYS A 369 -0.02 33.00 6.28
N GLY A 370 0.87 32.99 5.27
CA GLY A 370 1.47 34.21 4.73
C GLY A 370 2.06 35.14 5.80
N ALA A 371 1.66 36.41 5.80
CA ALA A 371 2.19 37.41 6.73
C ALA A 371 1.81 37.14 8.21
N ALA A 372 0.73 36.40 8.47
CA ALA A 372 0.34 36.04 9.84
C ALA A 372 1.33 35.06 10.50
N GLY A 373 2.18 34.40 9.70
CA GLY A 373 3.16 33.45 10.19
C GLY A 373 2.56 32.13 10.68
N MET A 374 3.40 31.10 10.66
CA MET A 374 3.05 29.77 11.16
C MET A 374 3.05 29.76 12.69
N ASN A 375 2.09 29.03 13.28
CA ASN A 375 2.04 28.75 14.71
C ASN A 375 3.19 27.84 15.16
N ARG A 376 3.87 28.24 16.24
CA ARG A 376 5.00 27.51 16.82
C ARG A 376 4.63 26.10 17.25
N ASP A 377 3.59 25.92 18.05
CA ASP A 377 3.26 24.62 18.64
C ASP A 377 2.83 23.59 17.59
N LEU A 378 2.15 24.06 16.52
CA LEU A 378 1.84 23.19 15.38
C LEU A 378 3.08 22.73 14.62
N LEU A 379 4.11 23.56 14.46
CA LEU A 379 5.35 23.14 13.82
C LEU A 379 6.13 22.13 14.68
N TRP A 380 6.14 22.31 16.01
CA TRP A 380 6.76 21.33 16.91
C TRP A 380 6.02 20.00 16.90
N ARG A 381 4.68 20.04 16.85
CA ARG A 381 3.84 18.85 16.66
C ARG A 381 4.14 18.18 15.33
N PHE A 382 4.22 18.93 14.24
CA PHE A 382 4.58 18.41 12.93
C PHE A 382 5.93 17.71 12.92
N MET A 383 6.97 18.34 13.48
CA MET A 383 8.29 17.74 13.58
C MET A 383 8.25 16.44 14.40
N ASP A 384 7.57 16.42 15.55
CA ASP A 384 7.39 15.19 16.35
C ASP A 384 6.72 14.07 15.54
N VAL A 385 5.59 14.39 14.92
CA VAL A 385 4.78 13.44 14.16
C VAL A 385 5.59 12.88 12.99
N GLN A 386 6.17 13.75 12.15
CA GLN A 386 6.94 13.31 10.99
C GLN A 386 8.15 12.46 11.39
N THR A 387 8.89 12.86 12.44
CA THR A 387 10.04 12.09 12.94
C THR A 387 9.62 10.69 13.40
N ARG A 388 8.52 10.56 14.14
CA ARG A 388 8.03 9.26 14.64
C ARG A 388 7.46 8.39 13.52
N LEU A 389 6.72 8.97 12.58
CA LEU A 389 6.14 8.23 11.46
C LEU A 389 7.22 7.68 10.50
N ILE A 390 8.30 8.42 10.26
CA ILE A 390 9.39 7.95 9.37
C ILE A 390 10.37 6.99 10.06
N THR A 391 10.33 6.88 11.40
CA THR A 391 11.32 6.11 12.19
C THR A 391 11.47 4.65 11.74
N PRO A 392 10.43 3.89 11.36
CA PRO A 392 10.59 2.51 10.88
C PRO A 392 11.39 2.42 9.55
N ILE A 393 11.36 3.47 8.73
CA ILE A 393 12.00 3.49 7.40
C ILE A 393 13.40 4.12 7.51
N CYS A 394 13.52 5.31 8.13
CA CYS A 394 14.77 6.06 8.26
C CYS A 394 15.12 6.29 9.75
N PRO A 395 15.52 5.24 10.49
CA PRO A 395 15.73 5.35 11.93
C PRO A 395 16.90 6.27 12.31
N HIS A 396 17.98 6.33 11.53
CA HIS A 396 19.15 7.14 11.90
C HIS A 396 18.87 8.64 11.75
N TYR A 397 18.17 9.03 10.68
CA TYR A 397 17.61 10.35 10.44
C TYR A 397 16.65 10.73 11.56
N ALA A 398 15.70 9.86 11.87
CA ALA A 398 14.72 10.12 12.92
C ALA A 398 15.41 10.34 14.27
N GLU A 399 16.43 9.56 14.57
CA GLU A 399 17.17 9.66 15.82
C GLU A 399 18.01 10.94 15.92
N HIS A 400 18.61 11.34 14.80
CA HIS A 400 19.31 12.62 14.70
C HIS A 400 18.35 13.79 14.95
N VAL A 401 17.18 13.80 14.29
CA VAL A 401 16.16 14.83 14.48
C VAL A 401 15.68 14.86 15.93
N TRP A 402 15.34 13.69 16.50
CA TRP A 402 14.84 13.55 17.87
C TRP A 402 15.81 14.12 18.91
N GLN A 403 17.07 13.69 18.86
CA GLN A 403 18.06 14.00 19.89
C GLN A 403 18.79 15.32 19.65
N LYS A 404 19.15 15.65 18.40
CA LYS A 404 20.01 16.80 18.09
C LYS A 404 19.22 18.06 17.79
N ILE A 405 18.13 17.94 17.05
CA ILE A 405 17.33 19.10 16.62
C ILE A 405 16.25 19.39 17.66
N MET A 406 15.41 18.41 17.96
CA MET A 406 14.30 18.57 18.91
C MET A 406 14.72 18.48 20.37
N LYS A 407 15.96 18.03 20.65
CA LYS A 407 16.54 17.89 21.99
C LYS A 407 15.67 17.09 22.96
N LYS A 408 15.03 16.04 22.45
CA LYS A 408 14.21 15.13 23.27
C LYS A 408 15.08 14.06 23.93
N GLU A 409 14.68 13.66 25.14
CA GLU A 409 15.31 12.57 25.86
C GLU A 409 14.90 11.20 25.26
N GLY A 410 15.72 10.18 25.54
CA GLY A 410 15.48 8.81 25.06
C GLY A 410 15.74 8.63 23.56
N PHE A 411 15.07 7.64 22.97
CA PHE A 411 15.19 7.30 21.56
C PHE A 411 13.85 7.38 20.83
N ALA A 412 13.85 7.84 19.57
CA ALA A 412 12.65 7.91 18.74
C ALA A 412 12.00 6.52 18.56
N ILE A 413 12.81 5.47 18.42
CA ILE A 413 12.33 4.08 18.35
C ILE A 413 11.55 3.63 19.60
N LYS A 414 11.74 4.30 20.74
CA LYS A 414 11.03 4.04 22.01
C LYS A 414 9.94 5.07 22.32
N ALA A 415 9.72 6.05 21.45
CA ALA A 415 8.75 7.12 21.67
C ALA A 415 7.29 6.69 21.48
N GLY A 416 7.05 5.49 20.94
CA GLY A 416 5.71 4.99 20.61
C GLY A 416 5.06 5.68 19.41
N TRP A 417 3.84 5.29 19.06
CA TRP A 417 3.09 5.87 17.93
C TRP A 417 2.48 7.24 18.27
N PRO A 418 2.52 8.26 17.39
CA PRO A 418 1.93 9.57 17.66
C PRO A 418 0.41 9.49 17.88
N VAL A 419 -0.07 10.27 18.85
CA VAL A 419 -1.50 10.36 19.16
C VAL A 419 -2.16 11.35 18.18
N ALA A 420 -3.30 10.93 17.62
CA ALA A 420 -4.12 11.75 16.74
C ALA A 420 -5.55 11.86 17.30
N ASP A 421 -6.12 13.06 17.19
CA ASP A 421 -7.55 13.26 17.39
C ASP A 421 -8.33 12.65 16.22
N THR A 422 -9.65 12.60 16.34
CA THR A 422 -10.51 12.13 15.25
C THR A 422 -10.40 13.11 14.06
N PRO A 423 -10.00 12.64 12.87
CA PRO A 423 -9.98 13.48 11.68
C PRO A 423 -11.35 14.06 11.34
N ASP A 424 -11.36 15.31 10.89
CA ASP A 424 -12.51 16.00 10.31
C ASP A 424 -12.46 15.88 8.77
N PRO A 425 -13.21 14.94 8.16
CA PRO A 425 -13.25 14.80 6.71
C PRO A 425 -13.90 16.02 6.04
N THR A 426 -14.85 16.69 6.70
CA THR A 426 -15.53 17.88 6.18
C THR A 426 -14.55 19.03 6.00
N LEU A 427 -13.68 19.26 6.99
CA LEU A 427 -12.64 20.30 6.90
C LEU A 427 -11.64 20.03 5.77
N ARG A 428 -11.27 18.76 5.53
CA ARG A 428 -10.40 18.39 4.41
C ARG A 428 -11.06 18.67 3.06
N ILE A 429 -12.33 18.33 2.90
CA ILE A 429 -13.09 18.61 1.67
C ILE A 429 -13.24 20.13 1.49
N ALA A 430 -13.56 20.87 2.55
CA ALA A 430 -13.67 22.33 2.53
C ALA A 430 -12.35 23.01 2.11
N ASN A 431 -11.23 22.55 2.66
CA ASN A 431 -9.92 23.07 2.29
C ASN A 431 -9.53 22.70 0.85
N LYS A 432 -9.82 21.48 0.41
CA LYS A 432 -9.64 21.08 -0.99
C LYS A 432 -10.45 21.98 -1.93
N TYR A 433 -11.71 22.25 -1.60
CA TYR A 433 -12.56 23.19 -2.33
C TYR A 433 -11.93 24.59 -2.41
N LEU A 434 -11.41 25.12 -1.30
CA LEU A 434 -10.73 26.41 -1.25
C LEU A 434 -9.52 26.45 -2.20
N GLN A 435 -8.62 25.46 -2.12
CA GLN A 435 -7.42 25.43 -2.95
C GLN A 435 -7.76 25.26 -4.44
N ASP A 436 -8.67 24.33 -4.78
CA ASP A 436 -9.11 24.10 -6.15
C ASP A 436 -9.79 25.36 -6.73
N SER A 437 -10.58 26.07 -5.93
CA SER A 437 -11.19 27.36 -6.30
C SER A 437 -10.14 28.44 -6.57
N ILE A 438 -9.11 28.57 -5.72
CA ILE A 438 -8.00 29.52 -5.94
C ILE A 438 -7.26 29.21 -7.25
N VAL A 439 -6.98 27.93 -7.53
CA VAL A 439 -6.32 27.54 -8.79
C VAL A 439 -7.19 27.90 -10.00
N LEU A 440 -8.50 27.65 -9.93
CA LEU A 440 -9.43 27.95 -11.01
C LEU A 440 -9.57 29.46 -11.23
N MET A 441 -9.71 30.23 -10.15
CA MET A 441 -9.71 31.69 -10.17
C MET A 441 -8.43 32.27 -10.78
N ARG A 442 -7.26 31.72 -10.42
CA ARG A 442 -5.97 32.16 -11.01
C ARG A 442 -5.91 31.92 -12.52
N LYS A 443 -6.38 30.75 -12.98
CA LYS A 443 -6.44 30.44 -14.43
C LYS A 443 -7.40 31.38 -15.16
N LEU A 444 -8.54 31.72 -14.55
CA LEU A 444 -9.50 32.67 -15.10
C LEU A 444 -8.93 34.09 -15.19
N LEU A 445 -8.27 34.55 -14.12
CA LEU A 445 -7.61 35.85 -14.08
C LEU A 445 -6.57 35.98 -15.20
N GLN A 446 -5.66 35.00 -15.32
CA GLN A 446 -4.65 34.97 -16.39
C GLN A 446 -5.27 35.01 -17.80
N LYS A 447 -6.39 34.31 -18.00
CA LYS A 447 -7.12 34.30 -19.28
C LYS A 447 -7.75 35.66 -19.59
N GLN A 448 -8.26 36.36 -18.58
CA GLN A 448 -8.84 37.70 -18.75
C GLN A 448 -7.75 38.76 -19.00
N GLU A 449 -6.62 38.69 -18.30
CA GLU A 449 -5.50 39.62 -18.46
C GLU A 449 -4.78 39.47 -19.82
N SER A 450 -4.58 38.24 -20.29
CA SER A 450 -3.90 37.97 -21.57
C SER A 450 -4.77 38.25 -22.80
N GLY A 451 -6.10 38.33 -22.63
CA GLY A 451 -7.07 38.38 -23.72
C GLY A 451 -7.06 37.12 -24.60
N SER A 452 -8.11 36.88 -25.38
CA SER A 452 -8.27 35.68 -26.23
C SER A 452 -7.28 35.54 -27.40
N LYS A 453 -6.11 36.18 -27.39
CA LYS A 453 -5.11 36.08 -28.46
C LYS A 453 -4.13 34.94 -28.17
N LYS A 454 -4.27 33.83 -28.90
CA LYS A 454 -3.19 32.83 -29.05
C LYS A 454 -1.90 33.55 -29.51
N PRO A 455 -0.73 33.27 -28.92
CA PRO A 455 0.52 33.81 -29.44
C PRO A 455 0.73 33.29 -30.87
N LYS A 456 0.98 34.20 -31.82
CA LYS A 456 1.56 33.83 -33.12
C LYS A 456 2.92 33.19 -32.83
N LYS A 457 3.16 31.97 -33.33
CA LYS A 457 4.45 31.26 -33.21
C LYS A 457 5.59 32.22 -33.57
N GLY A 458 6.46 32.53 -32.61
CA GLY A 458 7.73 33.24 -32.83
C GLY A 458 7.88 34.67 -32.27
N ALA A 459 6.91 35.23 -31.54
CA ALA A 459 7.07 36.53 -30.89
C ALA A 459 7.06 36.42 -29.36
N ALA A 460 8.00 37.10 -28.70
CA ALA A 460 8.04 37.22 -27.24
C ALA A 460 6.74 37.86 -26.71
N PRO A 461 6.21 37.43 -25.56
CA PRO A 461 5.02 38.03 -24.97
C PRO A 461 5.33 39.49 -24.61
N ALA A 462 4.56 40.42 -25.19
CA ALA A 462 4.61 41.82 -24.78
C ALA A 462 4.10 41.94 -23.33
N PRO A 463 4.72 42.76 -22.46
CA PRO A 463 4.22 43.00 -21.12
C PRO A 463 2.79 43.57 -21.20
N PRO A 464 1.87 43.15 -20.31
CA PRO A 464 0.54 43.73 -20.26
C PRO A 464 0.67 45.24 -19.98
N SER A 465 -0.03 46.07 -20.75
CA SER A 465 -0.18 47.50 -20.48
C SER A 465 -0.79 47.70 -19.09
N GLU A 466 -0.27 48.64 -18.29
CA GLU A 466 -0.74 48.93 -16.91
C GLU A 466 -2.27 49.17 -16.83
N GLU A 467 -2.89 49.62 -17.92
CA GLU A 467 -4.34 49.87 -18.04
C GLU A 467 -5.24 48.60 -18.00
N LYS A 468 -4.69 47.37 -18.04
CA LYS A 468 -5.47 46.11 -18.02
C LYS A 468 -5.32 45.27 -16.76
N LYS A 469 -4.61 45.77 -15.75
CA LYS A 469 -4.41 45.03 -14.50
C LYS A 469 -5.72 44.99 -13.72
N MET A 470 -6.23 43.79 -13.47
CA MET A 470 -7.43 43.62 -12.65
C MET A 470 -7.06 43.86 -11.19
N SER A 471 -7.88 44.64 -10.48
CA SER A 471 -7.63 45.01 -9.07
C SER A 471 -8.70 44.47 -8.12
N ILE A 472 -9.90 44.18 -8.61
CA ILE A 472 -11.05 43.74 -7.81
C ILE A 472 -11.49 42.34 -8.28
N GLY A 473 -11.67 41.40 -7.36
CA GLY A 473 -12.26 40.09 -7.64
C GLY A 473 -13.60 39.89 -6.91
N LEU A 474 -14.66 39.67 -7.66
CA LEU A 474 -16.00 39.36 -7.13
C LEU A 474 -16.27 37.86 -7.28
N ILE A 475 -16.40 37.16 -6.16
CA ILE A 475 -16.64 35.71 -6.11
C ILE A 475 -18.11 35.48 -5.78
N TYR A 476 -18.86 34.95 -6.74
CA TYR A 476 -20.28 34.63 -6.60
C TYR A 476 -20.46 33.17 -6.24
N VAL A 477 -21.17 32.94 -5.13
CA VAL A 477 -21.44 31.61 -4.58
C VAL A 477 -22.94 31.37 -4.55
N ASN A 478 -23.36 30.15 -4.85
CA ASN A 478 -24.72 29.68 -4.59
C ASN A 478 -24.62 28.38 -3.79
N GLU A 479 -24.93 28.44 -2.50
CA GLU A 479 -24.77 27.31 -1.58
C GLU A 479 -25.90 26.26 -1.70
N HIS A 480 -26.87 26.51 -2.57
CA HIS A 480 -27.96 25.58 -2.84
C HIS A 480 -27.97 25.14 -4.30
N TYR A 481 -28.00 23.83 -4.53
CA TYR A 481 -28.36 23.30 -5.84
C TYR A 481 -29.79 23.72 -6.15
N SER A 482 -30.01 24.24 -7.34
CA SER A 482 -31.31 24.70 -7.85
C SER A 482 -31.55 24.17 -9.26
N GLY A 483 -32.80 24.21 -9.71
CA GLY A 483 -33.18 23.75 -11.04
C GLY A 483 -32.90 22.26 -11.25
N TRP A 484 -32.24 21.92 -12.37
CA TRP A 484 -32.02 20.52 -12.76
C TRP A 484 -31.10 19.72 -11.86
N LYS A 485 -30.13 20.38 -11.22
CA LYS A 485 -29.25 19.71 -10.27
C LYS A 485 -30.00 19.29 -9.01
N GLU A 486 -30.89 20.14 -8.49
CA GLU A 486 -31.72 19.84 -7.32
C GLU A 486 -32.61 18.61 -7.56
N GLN A 487 -33.31 18.57 -8.69
CA GLN A 487 -34.20 17.45 -9.01
C GLN A 487 -33.41 16.15 -9.21
N CYS A 488 -32.23 16.21 -9.84
CA CYS A 488 -31.37 15.04 -9.97
C CYS A 488 -30.95 14.49 -8.60
N LEU A 489 -30.58 15.36 -7.66
CA LEU A 489 -30.22 14.96 -6.31
C LEU A 489 -31.40 14.35 -5.56
N ARG A 490 -32.60 14.95 -5.63
CA ARG A 490 -33.81 14.40 -5.00
C ARG A 490 -34.17 13.01 -5.54
N VAL A 491 -34.03 12.79 -6.85
CA VAL A 491 -34.22 11.47 -7.45
C VAL A 491 -33.18 10.49 -6.91
N LEU A 492 -31.89 10.87 -6.89
CA LEU A 492 -30.84 10.01 -6.36
C LEU A 492 -31.04 9.67 -4.88
N GLN A 493 -31.45 10.64 -4.06
CA GLN A 493 -31.80 10.42 -2.65
C GLN A 493 -32.93 9.39 -2.51
N SER A 494 -33.97 9.48 -3.33
CA SER A 494 -35.10 8.52 -3.31
C SER A 494 -34.73 7.11 -3.78
N LYS A 495 -33.62 6.97 -4.51
CA LYS A 495 -33.14 5.72 -5.12
C LYS A 495 -31.82 5.22 -4.51
N PHE A 496 -31.40 5.78 -3.38
CA PHE A 496 -30.20 5.39 -2.66
C PHE A 496 -30.57 4.56 -1.42
N ASP A 497 -30.00 3.37 -1.31
CA ASP A 497 -30.06 2.55 -0.09
C ASP A 497 -28.82 2.82 0.76
N SER A 498 -29.06 3.40 1.95
CA SER A 498 -28.00 3.77 2.90
C SER A 498 -27.33 2.57 3.56
N GLN A 499 -27.99 1.41 3.64
CA GLN A 499 -27.42 0.21 4.27
C GLN A 499 -26.43 -0.50 3.32
N SER A 500 -26.83 -0.69 2.07
CA SER A 500 -26.00 -1.35 1.06
C SER A 500 -25.07 -0.39 0.31
N ARG A 501 -25.17 0.93 0.56
CA ARG A 501 -24.48 2.01 -0.18
C ARG A 501 -24.62 1.86 -1.70
N SER A 502 -25.82 1.47 -2.13
CA SER A 502 -26.10 1.15 -3.52
C SER A 502 -27.29 1.96 -4.04
N PHE A 503 -27.41 2.00 -5.36
CA PHE A 503 -28.49 2.68 -6.04
C PHE A 503 -29.37 1.68 -6.76
N SER A 504 -30.65 2.01 -6.92
CA SER A 504 -31.54 1.30 -7.85
C SER A 504 -30.95 1.24 -9.27
N PRO A 505 -31.37 0.26 -10.10
CA PRO A 505 -30.92 0.15 -11.48
C PRO A 505 -31.05 1.46 -12.27
N ASP A 506 -30.10 1.72 -13.17
CA ASP A 506 -30.06 2.98 -13.93
C ASP A 506 -31.33 3.25 -14.76
N GLN A 507 -32.05 2.19 -15.15
CA GLN A 507 -33.34 2.30 -15.84
C GLN A 507 -34.39 2.99 -14.97
N GLU A 508 -34.50 2.62 -13.69
CA GLU A 508 -35.46 3.23 -12.77
C GLU A 508 -35.10 4.68 -12.45
N ILE A 509 -33.80 5.00 -12.35
CA ILE A 509 -33.33 6.36 -12.14
C ILE A 509 -33.69 7.22 -13.36
N ALA A 510 -33.49 6.69 -14.57
CA ALA A 510 -33.81 7.39 -15.81
C ALA A 510 -35.32 7.61 -15.99
N GLU A 511 -36.16 6.67 -15.53
CA GLU A 511 -37.63 6.82 -15.53
C GLU A 511 -38.08 7.89 -14.53
N ALA A 512 -37.58 7.85 -13.29
CA ALA A 512 -37.89 8.86 -12.28
C ALA A 512 -37.50 10.29 -12.73
N LEU A 513 -36.40 10.44 -13.47
CA LEU A 513 -36.00 11.73 -14.04
C LEU A 513 -36.92 12.24 -15.15
N LYS A 514 -37.59 11.35 -15.89
CA LYS A 514 -38.56 11.74 -16.92
C LYS A 514 -39.86 12.24 -16.31
N GLU A 515 -40.24 11.70 -15.14
CA GLU A 515 -41.46 12.08 -14.43
C GLU A 515 -41.30 13.40 -13.64
N CYS A 516 -40.07 13.83 -13.35
CA CYS A 516 -39.80 15.12 -12.74
C CYS A 516 -40.16 16.31 -13.66
N PRO A 517 -40.46 17.50 -13.09
CA PRO A 517 -40.82 18.72 -13.85
C PRO A 517 -39.83 19.08 -14.98
N ILE A 518 -38.58 18.67 -14.83
CA ILE A 518 -37.47 18.97 -15.73
C ILE A 518 -37.43 18.06 -16.95
N GLY A 519 -37.94 16.83 -16.83
CA GLY A 519 -38.18 15.95 -17.97
C GLY A 519 -39.31 16.46 -18.88
N GLN A 520 -40.17 17.36 -18.36
CA GLN A 520 -41.26 17.99 -19.11
C GLN A 520 -40.83 19.29 -19.79
N GLU A 521 -39.90 20.05 -19.19
CA GLU A 521 -39.34 21.30 -19.76
C GLU A 521 -38.15 21.07 -20.73
N MET A 522 -37.36 20.01 -20.54
CA MET A 522 -36.16 19.72 -21.35
C MET A 522 -36.37 18.48 -22.22
N ASN A 523 -35.87 18.48 -23.47
CA ASN A 523 -36.00 17.30 -24.32
C ASN A 523 -35.09 16.14 -23.86
N LEU A 524 -35.43 14.91 -24.25
CA LEU A 524 -34.73 13.67 -23.82
C LEU A 524 -33.22 13.68 -24.10
N LYS A 525 -32.78 14.36 -25.18
CA LYS A 525 -31.36 14.52 -25.54
C LYS A 525 -30.64 15.50 -24.61
N GLN A 526 -31.30 16.56 -24.15
CA GLN A 526 -30.73 17.53 -23.20
C GLN A 526 -30.61 16.92 -21.80
N VAL A 527 -31.61 16.17 -21.34
CA VAL A 527 -31.55 15.43 -20.06
C VAL A 527 -30.38 14.44 -20.08
N GLN A 528 -30.22 13.64 -21.15
CA GLN A 528 -29.09 12.71 -21.26
C GLN A 528 -27.73 13.41 -21.28
N LYS A 529 -27.60 14.55 -21.98
CA LYS A 529 -26.32 15.24 -22.13
C LYS A 529 -25.90 16.02 -20.87
N LEU A 530 -26.85 16.60 -20.14
CA LEU A 530 -26.59 17.48 -18.99
C LEU A 530 -26.70 16.74 -17.65
N CYS A 531 -27.73 15.92 -17.45
CA CYS A 531 -28.00 15.30 -16.15
C CYS A 531 -27.14 14.06 -15.89
N MET A 532 -26.90 13.21 -16.91
CA MET A 532 -26.19 11.93 -16.71
C MET A 532 -24.76 12.08 -16.19
N PRO A 533 -23.92 13.03 -16.67
CA PRO A 533 -22.59 13.22 -16.09
C PRO A 533 -22.64 13.61 -14.61
N PHE A 534 -23.58 14.49 -14.24
CA PHE A 534 -23.76 14.92 -12.85
C PHE A 534 -24.29 13.79 -11.95
N ILE A 535 -25.24 13.00 -12.45
CA ILE A 535 -25.75 11.81 -11.76
C ILE A 535 -24.63 10.80 -11.53
N LYS A 536 -23.84 10.50 -12.56
CA LYS A 536 -22.71 9.58 -12.43
C LYS A 536 -21.74 10.05 -11.35
N LEU A 537 -21.35 11.32 -11.41
CA LEU A 537 -20.48 11.95 -10.42
C LEU A 537 -21.05 11.82 -8.99
N LYS A 538 -22.33 12.16 -8.79
CA LYS A 538 -22.98 12.07 -7.48
C LYS A 538 -23.20 10.64 -6.98
N LYS A 539 -23.40 9.68 -7.88
CA LYS A 539 -23.45 8.25 -7.53
C LYS A 539 -22.10 7.75 -7.03
N ASP A 540 -21.02 8.15 -7.69
CA ASP A 540 -19.68 7.75 -7.29
C ASP A 540 -19.30 8.38 -5.93
N GLU A 541 -19.58 9.68 -5.74
CA GLU A 541 -19.39 10.37 -4.45
C GLU A 541 -20.22 9.75 -3.31
N ALA A 542 -21.49 9.40 -3.56
CA ALA A 542 -22.36 8.83 -2.52
C ALA A 542 -21.97 7.41 -2.10
N LYS A 543 -21.36 6.62 -3.00
CA LYS A 543 -20.80 5.31 -2.63
C LYS A 543 -19.60 5.44 -1.71
N GLU A 544 -18.79 6.48 -1.92
CA GLU A 544 -17.59 6.75 -1.13
C GLU A 544 -17.91 7.39 0.23
N VAL A 545 -18.65 8.51 0.21
CA VAL A 545 -18.87 9.38 1.38
C VAL A 545 -20.21 9.12 2.08
N GLY A 546 -21.15 8.46 1.41
CA GLY A 546 -22.48 8.15 1.94
C GLY A 546 -23.57 9.16 1.52
N PRO A 547 -24.75 9.14 2.16
CA PRO A 547 -25.93 9.88 1.71
C PRO A 547 -25.75 11.40 1.67
N GLN A 548 -24.82 11.93 2.48
CA GLN A 548 -24.50 13.36 2.57
C GLN A 548 -24.00 13.94 1.24
N ALA A 549 -23.40 13.11 0.38
CA ALA A 549 -22.96 13.54 -0.96
C ALA A 549 -24.14 13.97 -1.86
N LEU A 550 -25.35 13.52 -1.52
CA LEU A 550 -26.58 13.81 -2.25
C LEU A 550 -27.35 15.00 -1.67
N ASP A 551 -26.83 15.66 -0.64
CA ASP A 551 -27.47 16.83 -0.04
C ASP A 551 -27.51 18.00 -1.03
N LEU A 552 -28.52 18.86 -0.85
CA LEU A 552 -28.71 20.05 -1.70
C LEU A 552 -27.68 21.15 -1.41
N LYS A 553 -26.84 20.95 -0.39
CA LYS A 553 -25.73 21.80 0.02
C LYS A 553 -24.48 20.95 0.19
N LEU A 554 -23.32 21.60 0.16
CA LEU A 554 -22.09 20.99 0.63
C LEU A 554 -22.12 20.82 2.16
N PRO A 555 -21.31 19.89 2.72
CA PRO A 555 -21.25 19.66 4.17
C PRO A 555 -20.60 20.82 4.96
N PHE A 556 -20.19 21.89 4.27
CA PHE A 556 -19.63 23.12 4.83
C PHE A 556 -20.21 24.35 4.12
N GLY A 557 -20.19 25.50 4.80
CA GLY A 557 -20.57 26.78 4.20
C GLY A 557 -19.48 27.30 3.27
N GLU A 558 -19.74 27.29 1.96
CA GLU A 558 -18.78 27.77 0.95
C GLU A 558 -18.45 29.25 1.13
N MET A 559 -19.46 30.07 1.43
CA MET A 559 -19.25 31.49 1.66
C MET A 559 -18.39 31.73 2.89
N ASP A 560 -18.60 30.96 3.96
CA ASP A 560 -17.83 31.10 5.20
C ASP A 560 -16.37 30.70 5.00
N VAL A 561 -16.12 29.58 4.30
CA VAL A 561 -14.75 29.15 3.94
C VAL A 561 -14.03 30.21 3.12
N LEU A 562 -14.68 30.76 2.10
CA LEU A 562 -14.07 31.80 1.25
C LEU A 562 -13.87 33.12 2.00
N ARG A 563 -14.82 33.50 2.87
CA ARG A 563 -14.75 34.72 3.69
C ARG A 563 -13.64 34.65 4.73
N GLU A 564 -13.52 33.54 5.44
CA GLU A 564 -12.47 33.32 6.43
C GLU A 564 -11.07 33.36 5.79
N ASN A 565 -10.97 33.02 4.49
CA ASN A 565 -9.72 32.96 3.73
C ASN A 565 -9.56 34.07 2.68
N LEU A 566 -10.26 35.21 2.81
CA LEU A 566 -10.19 36.32 1.85
C LEU A 566 -8.76 36.84 1.62
N GLU A 567 -8.00 37.03 2.68
CA GLU A 567 -6.61 37.52 2.58
C GLU A 567 -5.69 36.52 1.86
N LEU A 568 -5.93 35.22 2.03
CA LEU A 568 -5.22 34.19 1.28
C LEU A 568 -5.55 34.28 -0.21
N ILE A 569 -6.83 34.34 -0.56
CA ILE A 569 -7.31 34.44 -1.95
C ILE A 569 -6.74 35.70 -2.61
N LYS A 570 -6.87 36.85 -1.94
CA LYS A 570 -6.36 38.15 -2.39
C LYS A 570 -4.87 38.09 -2.69
N ARG A 571 -4.05 37.55 -1.77
CA ARG A 571 -2.61 37.40 -1.96
C ARG A 571 -2.28 36.45 -3.11
N GLN A 572 -2.94 35.30 -3.20
CA GLN A 572 -2.66 34.28 -4.22
C GLN A 572 -3.09 34.68 -5.63
N LEU A 573 -4.04 35.60 -5.76
CA LEU A 573 -4.48 36.18 -7.02
C LEU A 573 -3.80 37.53 -7.35
N GLY A 574 -3.10 38.14 -6.39
CA GLY A 574 -2.42 39.43 -6.60
C GLY A 574 -3.39 40.61 -6.75
N LEU A 575 -4.58 40.52 -6.13
CA LEU A 575 -5.63 41.52 -6.21
C LEU A 575 -5.56 42.50 -5.04
N GLU A 576 -6.15 43.68 -5.20
CA GLU A 576 -6.25 44.69 -4.13
C GLU A 576 -7.49 44.47 -3.25
N GLN A 577 -8.58 43.99 -3.85
CA GLN A 577 -9.86 43.74 -3.18
C GLN A 577 -10.48 42.44 -3.68
N VAL A 578 -11.05 41.67 -2.76
CA VAL A 578 -11.82 40.46 -3.06
C VAL A 578 -13.10 40.49 -2.23
N GLU A 579 -14.25 40.23 -2.86
CA GLU A 579 -15.54 40.12 -2.20
C GLU A 579 -16.20 38.78 -2.47
N VAL A 580 -16.82 38.19 -1.45
CA VAL A 580 -17.61 36.96 -1.57
C VAL A 580 -19.09 37.33 -1.48
N LEU A 581 -19.80 37.10 -2.57
CA LEU A 581 -21.15 37.58 -2.84
C LEU A 581 -22.11 36.41 -3.05
N SER A 582 -23.35 36.56 -2.56
CA SER A 582 -24.40 35.57 -2.84
C SER A 582 -24.92 35.80 -4.25
N ALA A 583 -24.91 34.74 -5.06
CA ALA A 583 -25.46 34.79 -6.41
C ALA A 583 -26.99 34.92 -6.43
N SER A 584 -27.67 34.72 -5.30
CA SER A 584 -29.12 34.85 -5.16
C SER A 584 -29.55 36.28 -4.82
N ASP A 585 -28.60 37.16 -4.46
CA ASP A 585 -28.87 38.55 -4.13
C ASP A 585 -28.75 39.44 -5.39
N GLU A 586 -29.85 40.07 -5.79
CA GLU A 586 -29.89 40.96 -6.96
C GLU A 586 -28.98 42.18 -6.80
N ALA A 587 -28.87 42.74 -5.60
CA ALA A 587 -27.98 43.88 -5.34
C ALA A 587 -26.51 43.47 -5.46
N ALA A 588 -26.19 42.24 -5.04
CA ALA A 588 -24.86 41.67 -5.22
C ALA A 588 -24.54 41.42 -6.71
N ARG A 589 -25.50 40.89 -7.48
CA ARG A 589 -25.35 40.69 -8.94
C ARG A 589 -25.11 42.00 -9.70
N ALA A 590 -25.74 43.10 -9.28
CA ALA A 590 -25.55 44.40 -9.91
C ALA A 590 -24.08 44.87 -9.87
N LYS A 591 -23.30 44.43 -8.88
CA LYS A 591 -21.85 44.73 -8.79
C LYS A 591 -21.02 44.13 -9.92
N ALA A 592 -21.52 43.12 -10.64
CA ALA A 592 -20.84 42.56 -11.80
C ALA A 592 -20.86 43.50 -13.02
N GLY A 593 -21.67 44.56 -13.02
CA GLY A 593 -21.77 45.52 -14.13
C GLY A 593 -22.02 44.85 -15.48
N GLU A 594 -21.22 45.19 -16.48
CA GLU A 594 -21.30 44.60 -17.84
C GLU A 594 -21.09 43.07 -17.89
N HIS A 595 -20.48 42.52 -16.84
CA HIS A 595 -20.21 41.09 -16.71
C HIS A 595 -21.34 40.30 -16.02
N ALA A 596 -22.44 40.95 -15.62
CA ALA A 596 -23.59 40.27 -14.99
C ALA A 596 -24.15 39.14 -15.87
N SER A 597 -24.12 39.29 -17.19
CA SER A 597 -24.54 38.24 -18.15
C SER A 597 -23.72 36.94 -18.07
N LEU A 598 -22.51 36.96 -17.47
CA LEU A 598 -21.72 35.76 -17.23
C LEU A 598 -22.33 34.88 -16.14
N LEU A 599 -22.98 35.49 -15.14
CA LEU A 599 -23.69 34.77 -14.07
C LEU A 599 -24.95 34.08 -14.57
N GLU A 600 -25.54 34.55 -15.69
CA GLU A 600 -26.67 33.88 -16.34
C GLU A 600 -26.21 32.76 -17.27
N LYS A 601 -25.11 32.98 -18.01
CA LYS A 601 -24.55 31.97 -18.93
C LYS A 601 -23.96 30.78 -18.18
N ASN A 602 -23.30 31.04 -17.05
CA ASN A 602 -22.68 30.04 -16.19
C ASN A 602 -23.10 30.34 -14.74
N PRO A 603 -24.30 29.89 -14.31
CA PRO A 603 -24.75 30.13 -12.97
C PRO A 603 -23.87 29.38 -11.95
N PRO A 604 -23.42 30.05 -10.88
CA PRO A 604 -22.69 29.38 -9.80
C PRO A 604 -23.56 28.30 -9.18
N SER A 605 -22.93 27.22 -8.77
CA SER A 605 -23.58 26.10 -8.10
C SER A 605 -22.66 25.56 -7.00
N PRO A 606 -23.19 24.82 -6.01
CA PRO A 606 -22.37 24.37 -4.90
C PRO A 606 -21.13 23.59 -5.38
N GLY A 607 -19.96 24.03 -4.92
CA GLY A 607 -18.64 23.50 -5.29
C GLY A 607 -18.02 24.16 -6.53
N ASP A 608 -18.73 25.04 -7.21
CA ASP A 608 -18.31 25.71 -8.45
C ASP A 608 -18.66 27.21 -8.40
N PRO A 609 -17.88 28.01 -7.63
CA PRO A 609 -18.06 29.45 -7.53
C PRO A 609 -17.60 30.15 -8.81
N ILE A 610 -18.24 31.26 -9.14
CA ILE A 610 -17.90 32.06 -10.32
C ILE A 610 -17.19 33.33 -9.90
N ALA A 611 -15.96 33.52 -10.37
CA ALA A 611 -15.19 34.74 -10.13
C ALA A 611 -15.22 35.68 -11.35
N ILE A 612 -15.49 36.96 -11.09
CA ILE A 612 -15.44 38.06 -12.06
C ILE A 612 -14.36 39.04 -11.59
N PHE A 613 -13.41 39.36 -12.47
CA PHE A 613 -12.35 40.33 -12.17
C PHE A 613 -12.61 41.65 -12.88
N LEU A 614 -12.48 42.75 -12.15
CA LEU A 614 -12.71 44.11 -12.61
C LEU A 614 -11.44 44.94 -12.51
N SER A 615 -11.32 45.93 -13.39
CA SER A 615 -10.28 46.94 -13.34
C SER A 615 -10.70 48.10 -12.44
N LYS A 616 -9.75 48.88 -11.95
CA LYS A 616 -10.01 50.00 -11.02
C LYS A 616 -10.84 51.16 -11.63
N GLN A 617 -11.10 51.14 -12.94
CA GLN A 617 -11.78 52.20 -13.71
C GLN A 617 -13.17 51.80 -14.25
N SER A 618 -13.68 50.61 -13.92
CA SER A 618 -14.95 50.06 -14.42
C SER A 618 -16.05 50.02 -13.36
#